data_AF-A0A8X6VGY4-F1
#
_entry.id   AF-A0A8X6VGY4-F1
#
_cell.length_a   1.000
_cell.length_b   1.000
_cell.length_c   1.000
_cell.angle_alpha   90.00
_cell.angle_beta   90.00
_cell.angle_gamma   90.00
#
_symmetry.space_group_name_H-M   'P 1'
#
loop_
_entity.id
_entity.type
_entity.pdbx_description
1 polymer ?
#
loop_
_entity_poly.entity_id
_entity_poly.type
_entity_poly.pdbx_seq_one_letter_code
_entity_poly.pdbx_strand_id
1 'polypeptide(L)'
;MSCDVSGTTTERHTHYNPQLQTRISISTSYSFEYCTIHGKKLDSEIRKELNLDHSSLEFLQEPLIPKTPPKNIYFELELLQPCSKKEDPVTLRQKGLETIAILSQDNFAIAYTNGSSVRSLSNGGAGIILLLPDGNNYKHKINRGIIASNFTSELVVIREALILYQQNPHVINSTEGLVIFSDSKSAIEAIRNGETRISCDIITLLEQLHNKRKSCILQWIPAHVNIEGNECADSLAKEARDIEHKVHHHQIDDANAVAKHRIMNHTFKKPLVTEFDCPRIITSTIARLRTEHLKGMKIHPDKTRSYVQCKHCPDLQLTPNHILECPTVATKLLKMGMVPLRDSLRELLYSPHAPRIAEAVIKTFDGI
;
A
#
# COMPACT_ATOMS: atom_id res chain seq x y z
N MET A 1 -4.31 -24.57 9.31
CA MET A 1 -4.21 -25.12 10.68
C MET A 1 -4.67 -24.01 11.60
N SER A 2 -5.76 -24.25 12.31
CA SER A 2 -6.45 -23.28 13.15
C SER A 2 -5.62 -22.97 14.39
N CYS A 3 -5.42 -21.70 14.70
CA CYS A 3 -4.79 -21.27 15.94
C CYS A 3 -5.85 -21.17 17.04
N ASP A 4 -6.01 -22.25 17.81
CA ASP A 4 -6.65 -22.20 19.13
C ASP A 4 -5.55 -21.98 20.17
N VAL A 5 -5.55 -20.80 20.79
CA VAL A 5 -4.84 -20.59 22.05
C VAL A 5 -5.92 -20.56 23.14
N SER A 6 -5.98 -21.65 23.90
CA SER A 6 -6.86 -21.83 25.04
C SER A 6 -6.56 -20.79 26.11
N GLY A 7 -7.39 -19.75 26.18
CA GLY A 7 -7.48 -18.80 27.27
C GLY A 7 -8.90 -18.23 27.25
N THR A 8 -9.63 -18.40 28.34
CA THR A 8 -11.07 -18.11 28.50
C THR A 8 -11.52 -16.82 27.81
N THR A 9 -12.17 -16.98 26.65
CA THR A 9 -12.83 -15.94 25.88
C THR A 9 -14.11 -15.50 26.59
N THR A 10 -14.06 -14.38 27.31
CA THR A 10 -15.28 -13.59 27.53
C THR A 10 -15.50 -12.72 26.30
N GLU A 11 -16.21 -13.26 25.31
CA GLU A 11 -16.83 -12.46 24.25
C GLU A 11 -17.90 -11.56 24.87
N ARG A 12 -17.50 -10.37 25.32
CA ARG A 12 -18.44 -9.28 25.55
C ARG A 12 -18.62 -8.54 24.23
N HIS A 13 -19.67 -8.92 23.51
CA HIS A 13 -20.27 -8.06 22.49
C HIS A 13 -20.73 -6.76 23.17
N THR A 14 -19.89 -5.74 23.15
CA THR A 14 -20.34 -4.39 23.46
C THR A 14 -21.14 -3.89 22.26
N HIS A 15 -22.46 -3.85 22.43
CA HIS A 15 -23.33 -3.14 21.51
C HIS A 15 -22.79 -1.72 21.30
N TYR A 16 -22.42 -1.42 20.07
CA TYR A 16 -22.09 -0.09 19.59
C TYR A 16 -23.26 0.84 19.94
N ASN A 17 -23.04 1.73 20.92
CA ASN A 17 -24.01 2.72 21.33
C ASN A 17 -23.81 3.99 20.47
N PRO A 18 -24.71 4.31 19.52
CA PRO A 18 -24.53 5.43 18.61
C PRO A 18 -24.77 6.81 19.25
N GLN A 19 -25.16 6.86 20.54
CA GLN A 19 -25.62 8.10 21.19
C GLN A 19 -24.56 8.78 22.09
N LEU A 20 -23.34 8.27 22.18
CA LEU A 20 -22.22 8.92 22.89
C LEU A 20 -21.29 9.67 21.91
N GLN A 21 -21.87 10.48 21.03
CA GLN A 21 -21.14 11.57 20.38
C GLN A 21 -21.12 12.77 21.33
N THR A 22 -20.20 12.79 22.30
CA THR A 22 -19.76 14.06 22.87
C THR A 22 -19.09 14.84 21.74
N ARG A 23 -19.77 15.90 21.29
CA ARG A 23 -19.33 16.83 20.25
C ARG A 23 -17.94 17.38 20.58
N ILE A 24 -16.90 16.73 20.08
CA ILE A 24 -15.70 17.45 19.66
C ILE A 24 -16.07 17.98 18.27
N SER A 25 -16.52 19.23 18.22
CA SER A 25 -16.68 19.96 16.97
C SER A 25 -15.29 20.25 16.40
N ILE A 26 -14.68 19.26 15.76
CA ILE A 26 -13.56 19.47 14.85
C ILE A 26 -14.19 20.03 13.57
N SER A 27 -13.86 21.28 13.27
CA SER A 27 -14.32 22.01 12.09
C SER A 27 -14.22 21.14 10.84
N THR A 28 -15.38 20.75 10.29
CA THR A 28 -15.50 20.04 9.02
C THR A 28 -15.27 21.04 7.89
N SER A 29 -14.01 21.40 7.67
CA SER A 29 -13.62 22.18 6.51
C SER A 29 -12.12 22.01 6.24
N TYR A 30 -11.80 21.77 4.96
CA TYR A 30 -10.61 22.24 4.25
C TYR A 30 -9.47 21.28 3.81
N SER A 31 -9.11 21.58 2.55
CA SER A 31 -7.87 21.51 1.74
C SER A 31 -7.18 20.17 1.40
N PHE A 32 -7.23 19.87 0.10
CA PHE A 32 -6.31 18.98 -0.64
C PHE A 32 -5.04 19.76 -0.97
N GLU A 33 -3.99 19.63 -0.19
CA GLU A 33 -2.64 19.87 -0.70
C GLU A 33 -1.71 18.92 0.03
N TYR A 34 -1.19 17.91 -0.69
CA TYR A 34 0.18 17.38 -0.62
C TYR A 34 0.22 16.15 -1.53
N CYS A 35 0.32 16.39 -2.85
CA CYS A 35 0.77 15.34 -3.76
C CYS A 35 2.28 15.44 -3.98
N THR A 36 2.99 14.36 -3.73
CA THR A 36 4.43 14.18 -3.97
C THR A 36 4.66 12.84 -4.68
N ILE A 37 5.44 12.86 -5.76
CA ILE A 37 5.99 11.66 -6.38
C ILE A 37 7.49 11.69 -6.11
N HIS A 38 8.01 10.68 -5.40
CA HIS A 38 9.41 10.59 -4.98
C HIS A 38 9.92 11.81 -4.20
N GLY A 39 9.11 12.35 -3.28
CA GLY A 39 9.49 13.52 -2.48
C GLY A 39 9.51 14.85 -3.24
N LYS A 40 9.15 14.88 -4.54
CA LYS A 40 8.98 16.11 -5.32
C LYS A 40 7.51 16.47 -5.42
N LYS A 41 7.15 17.74 -5.13
CA LYS A 41 5.79 18.28 -5.30
C LYS A 41 5.29 17.96 -6.71
N LEU A 42 4.05 17.47 -6.81
CA LEU A 42 3.42 17.14 -8.09
C LEU A 42 3.40 18.39 -8.98
N ASP A 43 4.05 18.27 -10.13
CA ASP A 43 4.23 19.33 -11.13
C ASP A 43 2.89 19.98 -11.49
N SER A 44 2.88 21.30 -11.65
CA SER A 44 1.68 22.09 -11.96
C SER A 44 1.06 21.69 -13.30
N GLU A 45 1.84 21.13 -14.22
CA GLU A 45 1.36 20.63 -15.52
C GLU A 45 0.52 19.34 -15.38
N ILE A 46 0.95 18.41 -14.51
CA ILE A 46 0.21 17.16 -14.22
C ILE A 46 -1.12 17.45 -13.52
N ARG A 47 -1.17 18.51 -12.69
CA ARG A 47 -2.41 18.95 -12.02
C ARG A 47 -3.45 19.47 -13.02
N LYS A 48 -3.01 20.18 -14.07
CA LYS A 48 -3.85 20.64 -15.17
C LYS A 48 -4.39 19.49 -16.02
N GLU A 49 -3.57 18.48 -16.31
CA GLU A 49 -4.01 17.30 -17.09
C GLU A 49 -5.07 16.45 -16.37
N LEU A 50 -5.10 16.47 -15.03
CA LEU A 50 -6.05 15.69 -14.22
C LEU A 50 -7.41 16.39 -13.96
N ASN A 51 -7.66 17.56 -14.56
CA ASN A 51 -8.91 18.33 -14.43
C ASN A 51 -9.33 18.60 -12.97
N LEU A 52 -8.36 18.84 -12.09
CA LEU A 52 -8.61 19.30 -10.73
C LEU A 52 -8.76 20.83 -10.76
N ASP A 53 -9.99 21.32 -10.85
CA ASP A 53 -10.25 22.76 -10.99
C ASP A 53 -9.83 23.54 -9.73
N HIS A 54 -8.94 24.53 -9.93
CA HIS A 54 -8.41 25.43 -8.90
C HIS A 54 -9.51 26.19 -8.15
N SER A 55 -10.68 26.37 -8.76
CA SER A 55 -11.81 27.13 -8.22
C SER A 55 -12.49 26.49 -6.98
N SER A 56 -12.14 25.23 -6.65
CA SER A 56 -12.78 24.46 -5.57
C SER A 56 -11.85 24.11 -4.39
N LEU A 57 -10.65 24.69 -4.36
CA LEU A 57 -9.63 24.43 -3.34
C LEU A 57 -9.32 25.70 -2.54
N GLU A 58 -9.82 25.78 -1.30
CA GLU A 58 -9.35 26.76 -0.34
C GLU A 58 -7.93 26.39 0.13
N PHE A 59 -6.99 27.29 -0.12
CA PHE A 59 -5.63 27.22 0.41
C PHE A 59 -5.67 27.60 1.89
N LEU A 60 -5.59 26.61 2.78
CA LEU A 60 -5.30 26.89 4.18
C LEU A 60 -3.79 26.97 4.40
N GLN A 61 -3.40 27.90 5.26
CA GLN A 61 -2.03 28.02 5.75
C GLN A 61 -1.49 26.67 6.21
N GLU A 62 -0.22 26.40 5.86
CA GLU A 62 0.51 25.24 6.33
C GLU A 62 0.40 25.16 7.87
N PRO A 63 -0.01 24.00 8.44
CA PRO A 63 0.00 23.86 9.88
C PRO A 63 1.42 24.09 10.40
N LEU A 64 1.56 24.93 11.42
CA LEU A 64 2.82 25.15 12.13
C LEU A 64 3.23 23.82 12.77
N ILE A 65 4.12 23.07 12.12
CA ILE A 65 4.67 21.82 12.64
C ILE A 65 5.61 22.18 13.79
N PRO A 66 5.40 21.66 15.01
CA PRO A 66 6.42 21.67 16.03
C PRO A 66 7.60 20.83 15.53
N LYS A 67 8.71 21.49 15.19
CA LYS A 67 9.89 20.86 14.56
C LYS A 67 10.61 19.84 15.43
N THR A 68 10.19 19.67 16.69
CA THR A 68 10.78 18.73 17.65
C THR A 68 9.68 17.93 18.32
N PRO A 69 9.74 16.59 18.30
CA PRO A 69 8.75 15.78 18.99
C PRO A 69 8.75 16.06 20.51
N PRO A 70 7.59 15.93 21.18
CA PRO A 70 7.50 16.18 22.62
C PRO A 70 8.45 15.30 23.43
N LYS A 71 8.92 15.81 24.58
CA LYS A 71 9.80 15.06 25.49
C LYS A 71 9.09 13.80 25.98
N ASN A 72 9.61 12.58 25.71
CA ASN A 72 9.01 11.25 26.00
C ASN A 72 8.29 10.56 24.82
N ILE A 73 8.41 11.12 23.61
CA ILE A 73 7.98 10.49 22.36
C ILE A 73 9.23 10.07 21.58
N TYR A 74 9.31 8.79 21.22
CA TYR A 74 10.49 8.17 20.59
C TYR A 74 10.13 7.55 19.24
N PHE A 75 11.05 7.68 18.28
CA PHE A 75 10.92 7.16 16.92
C PHE A 75 12.14 6.30 16.60
N GLU A 76 11.99 4.99 16.76
CA GLU A 76 13.08 4.02 16.64
C GLU A 76 12.98 3.28 15.31
N LEU A 77 13.91 3.56 14.40
CA LEU A 77 13.95 2.98 13.06
C LEU A 77 14.83 1.75 12.95
N GLU A 78 15.58 1.43 14.01
CA GLU A 78 16.47 0.28 14.07
C GLU A 78 16.08 -0.61 15.26
N LEU A 79 16.44 -1.89 15.18
CA LEU A 79 16.34 -2.80 16.31
C LEU A 79 17.39 -2.44 17.37
N LEU A 80 17.17 -2.87 18.61
CA LEU A 80 18.15 -2.64 19.69
C LEU A 80 19.49 -3.33 19.40
N GLN A 81 19.45 -4.44 18.67
CA GLN A 81 20.64 -5.04 18.10
C GLN A 81 20.83 -4.63 16.64
N PRO A 82 22.05 -4.22 16.23
CA PRO A 82 22.34 -3.93 14.84
C PRO A 82 21.95 -5.09 13.93
N CYS A 83 21.24 -4.79 12.85
CA CYS A 83 20.79 -5.78 11.88
C CYS A 83 20.94 -5.26 10.44
N SER A 84 20.93 -6.18 9.48
CA SER A 84 20.93 -5.87 8.05
C SER A 84 19.78 -6.59 7.38
N LYS A 85 19.18 -5.97 6.35
CA LYS A 85 18.14 -6.60 5.53
C LYS A 85 18.60 -7.86 4.79
N LYS A 86 19.92 -8.12 4.75
CA LYS A 86 20.52 -9.33 4.15
C LYS A 86 20.72 -10.46 5.16
N GLU A 87 20.48 -10.22 6.44
CA GLU A 87 20.53 -11.29 7.44
C GLU A 87 19.45 -12.34 7.17
N ASP A 88 19.70 -13.56 7.63
CA ASP A 88 18.73 -14.63 7.47
C ASP A 88 17.46 -14.33 8.30
N PRO A 89 16.27 -14.80 7.84
CA PRO A 89 15.01 -14.52 8.52
C PRO A 89 14.94 -14.99 9.98
N VAL A 90 15.68 -16.03 10.35
CA VAL A 90 15.66 -16.59 11.71
C VAL A 90 16.41 -15.66 12.67
N THR A 91 17.60 -15.21 12.28
CA THR A 91 18.38 -14.22 13.03
C THR A 91 17.61 -12.91 13.16
N LEU A 92 17.02 -12.44 12.05
CA LEU A 92 16.26 -11.19 12.06
C LEU A 92 15.01 -11.29 12.95
N ARG A 93 14.32 -12.44 12.94
CA ARG A 93 13.23 -12.75 13.87
C ARG A 93 13.70 -12.68 15.32
N GLN A 94 14.84 -13.32 15.63
CA GLN A 94 15.37 -13.36 16.99
C GLN A 94 15.65 -11.95 17.53
N LYS A 95 16.36 -11.12 16.75
CA LYS A 95 16.64 -9.72 17.11
C LYS A 95 15.36 -8.89 17.28
N GLY A 96 14.36 -9.15 16.44
CA GLY A 96 13.04 -8.53 16.54
C GLY A 96 12.33 -8.91 17.86
N LEU A 97 12.31 -10.20 18.20
CA LEU A 97 11.72 -10.70 19.45
C LEU A 97 12.43 -10.18 20.69
N GLU A 98 13.76 -10.07 20.67
CA GLU A 98 14.54 -9.51 21.77
C GLU A 98 14.24 -8.01 21.96
N THR A 99 14.12 -7.24 20.86
CA THR A 99 13.69 -5.84 20.90
C THR A 99 12.29 -5.69 21.51
N ILE A 100 11.34 -6.52 21.05
CA ILE A 100 9.98 -6.55 21.59
C ILE A 100 9.99 -6.88 23.07
N ALA A 101 10.72 -7.92 23.48
CA ALA A 101 10.77 -8.38 24.86
C ALA A 101 11.32 -7.31 25.81
N ILE A 102 12.31 -6.51 25.38
CA ILE A 102 12.85 -5.41 26.20
C ILE A 102 11.83 -4.28 26.31
N LEU A 103 11.24 -3.85 25.19
CA LEU A 103 10.30 -2.72 25.18
C LEU A 103 8.92 -3.07 25.78
N SER A 104 8.65 -4.35 26.01
CA SER A 104 7.41 -4.85 26.62
C SER A 104 7.52 -5.13 28.12
N GLN A 105 8.69 -4.91 28.75
CA GLN A 105 8.90 -5.18 30.18
C GLN A 105 8.27 -4.13 31.09
N ASP A 106 8.12 -2.90 30.61
CA ASP A 106 7.49 -1.82 31.35
C ASP A 106 5.96 -1.96 31.30
N ASN A 107 5.26 -1.24 32.18
CA ASN A 107 3.80 -1.23 32.24
C ASN A 107 3.18 -0.43 31.07
N PHE A 108 3.52 -0.81 29.84
CA PHE A 108 3.08 -0.17 28.60
C PHE A 108 2.00 -1.03 27.93
N ALA A 109 1.04 -0.37 27.28
CA ALA A 109 0.25 -1.05 26.27
C ALA A 109 1.10 -1.30 25.02
N ILE A 110 0.83 -2.39 24.31
CA ILE A 110 1.58 -2.78 23.11
C ILE A 110 0.62 -2.83 21.93
N ALA A 111 0.87 -2.07 20.88
CA ALA A 111 0.15 -2.16 19.63
C ALA A 111 1.04 -2.74 18.53
N TYR A 112 0.53 -3.70 17.76
CA TYR A 112 1.09 -4.05 16.46
C TYR A 112 0.16 -3.51 15.37
N THR A 113 0.75 -2.90 14.34
CA THR A 113 0.01 -2.22 13.28
C THR A 113 0.51 -2.62 11.91
N ASN A 114 -0.41 -2.82 10.97
CA ASN A 114 -0.07 -3.07 9.57
C ASN A 114 -1.10 -2.44 8.62
N GLY A 115 -0.62 -1.90 7.51
CA GLY A 115 -1.42 -1.42 6.38
C GLY A 115 -1.28 -2.36 5.17
N SER A 116 -2.39 -2.61 4.48
CA SER A 116 -2.40 -3.45 3.29
C SER A 116 -3.21 -2.82 2.18
N SER A 117 -2.73 -2.87 0.94
CA SER A 117 -3.52 -2.56 -0.24
C SER A 117 -3.25 -3.54 -1.36
N VAL A 118 -4.25 -3.72 -2.22
CA VAL A 118 -4.14 -4.52 -3.43
C VAL A 118 -3.42 -3.69 -4.51
N ARG A 119 -2.39 -4.28 -5.13
CA ARG A 119 -1.63 -3.66 -6.23
C ARG A 119 -1.11 -2.24 -5.89
N SER A 120 -0.82 -2.01 -4.62
CA SER A 120 -0.26 -0.77 -4.06
C SER A 120 -1.18 0.46 -4.05
N LEU A 121 -2.38 0.42 -4.65
CA LEU A 121 -3.26 1.60 -4.83
C LEU A 121 -4.77 1.30 -4.91
N SER A 122 -5.18 0.07 -4.61
CA SER A 122 -6.60 -0.31 -4.65
C SER A 122 -6.96 -1.15 -3.45
N ASN A 123 -8.20 -1.05 -2.98
CA ASN A 123 -8.77 -1.80 -1.85
C ASN A 123 -7.79 -1.84 -0.67
N GLY A 124 -7.84 -0.83 0.19
CA GLY A 124 -6.98 -0.77 1.36
C GLY A 124 -7.63 -1.35 2.60
N GLY A 125 -6.80 -1.90 3.47
CA GLY A 125 -7.17 -2.35 4.81
C GLY A 125 -6.06 -2.01 5.79
N ALA A 126 -6.42 -1.87 7.05
CA ALA A 126 -5.50 -1.63 8.15
C ALA A 126 -5.91 -2.50 9.34
N GLY A 127 -4.92 -3.02 10.06
CA GLY A 127 -5.11 -3.95 11.17
C GLY A 127 -4.30 -3.55 12.40
N ILE A 128 -4.97 -3.57 13.57
CA ILE A 128 -4.37 -3.28 14.87
C ILE A 128 -4.63 -4.46 15.80
N ILE A 129 -3.61 -4.91 16.51
CA ILE A 129 -3.79 -5.67 17.75
C ILE A 129 -3.16 -4.88 18.91
N LEU A 130 -3.98 -4.52 19.90
CA LEU A 130 -3.58 -3.82 21.12
C LEU A 130 -3.59 -4.84 22.27
N LEU A 131 -2.45 -5.03 22.92
CA LEU A 131 -2.25 -5.90 24.07
C LEU A 131 -2.08 -5.03 25.32
N LEU A 132 -2.77 -5.40 26.39
CA LEU A 132 -2.70 -4.72 27.68
C LEU A 132 -1.84 -5.50 28.69
N PRO A 133 -1.26 -4.81 29.69
CA PRO A 133 -0.54 -5.46 30.79
C PRO A 133 -1.39 -6.42 31.62
N ASP A 134 -2.71 -6.22 31.67
CA ASP A 134 -3.65 -7.10 32.38
C ASP A 134 -3.98 -8.40 31.63
N GLY A 135 -3.39 -8.61 30.44
CA GLY A 135 -3.58 -9.77 29.58
C GLY A 135 -4.75 -9.63 28.59
N ASN A 136 -5.56 -8.57 28.68
CA ASN A 136 -6.60 -8.31 27.69
C ASN A 136 -6.01 -7.87 26.36
N ASN A 137 -6.76 -8.12 25.28
CA ASN A 137 -6.41 -7.62 23.95
C ASN A 137 -7.62 -7.07 23.19
N TYR A 138 -7.33 -6.14 22.27
CA TYR A 138 -8.29 -5.59 21.34
C TYR A 138 -7.77 -5.74 19.92
N LYS A 139 -8.63 -6.23 19.03
CA LYS A 139 -8.34 -6.33 17.59
C LYS A 139 -9.21 -5.33 16.85
N HIS A 140 -8.62 -4.53 15.99
CA HIS A 140 -9.34 -3.56 15.18
C HIS A 140 -8.98 -3.68 13.71
N LYS A 141 -10.01 -3.59 12.86
CA LYS A 141 -9.92 -3.71 11.41
C LYS A 141 -10.53 -2.46 10.79
N ILE A 142 -9.81 -1.86 9.86
CA ILE A 142 -10.18 -0.60 9.25
C ILE A 142 -10.19 -0.79 7.74
N ASN A 143 -11.36 -0.72 7.12
CA ASN A 143 -11.46 -0.69 5.66
C ASN A 143 -11.07 0.71 5.18
N ARG A 144 -10.05 0.81 4.32
CA ARG A 144 -9.53 2.07 3.77
C ARG A 144 -10.12 2.42 2.40
N GLY A 145 -11.15 1.70 1.97
CA GLY A 145 -11.89 1.98 0.76
C GLY A 145 -11.19 1.52 -0.52
N ILE A 146 -11.76 1.92 -1.65
CA ILE A 146 -11.36 1.45 -2.99
C ILE A 146 -9.97 1.97 -3.38
N ILE A 147 -9.56 3.14 -2.90
CA ILE A 147 -8.30 3.78 -3.28
C ILE A 147 -7.49 4.06 -2.02
N ALA A 148 -6.42 3.28 -1.83
CA ALA A 148 -5.51 3.44 -0.71
C ALA A 148 -4.13 2.91 -1.07
N SER A 149 -3.09 3.63 -0.67
CA SER A 149 -1.71 3.13 -0.74
C SER A 149 -1.34 2.34 0.52
N ASN A 150 -0.38 1.41 0.42
CA ASN A 150 0.21 0.77 1.60
C ASN A 150 0.71 1.82 2.59
N PHE A 151 1.50 2.78 2.10
CA PHE A 151 2.07 3.85 2.92
C PHE A 151 1.01 4.64 3.71
N THR A 152 -0.08 5.05 3.08
CA THR A 152 -1.14 5.77 3.79
C THR A 152 -1.97 4.85 4.70
N SER A 153 -2.04 3.56 4.37
CA SER A 153 -2.64 2.57 5.27
C SER A 153 -1.80 2.40 6.54
N GLU A 154 -0.47 2.39 6.43
CA GLU A 154 0.47 2.39 7.55
C GLU A 154 0.32 3.63 8.45
N LEU A 155 0.23 4.83 7.86
CA LEU A 155 0.04 6.05 8.64
C LEU A 155 -1.29 6.05 9.40
N VAL A 156 -2.39 5.71 8.73
CA VAL A 156 -3.70 5.70 9.39
C VAL A 156 -3.81 4.63 10.46
N VAL A 157 -3.24 3.45 10.27
CA VAL A 157 -3.31 2.42 11.31
C VAL A 157 -2.57 2.85 12.57
N ILE A 158 -1.46 3.59 12.45
CA ILE A 158 -0.76 4.19 13.60
C ILE A 158 -1.62 5.27 14.27
N ARG A 159 -2.24 6.17 13.48
CA ARG A 159 -3.18 7.18 13.99
C ARG A 159 -4.32 6.54 14.79
N GLU A 160 -4.90 5.48 14.25
CA GLU A 160 -6.03 4.78 14.85
C GLU A 160 -5.63 3.95 16.06
N ALA A 161 -4.39 3.41 16.12
CA ALA A 161 -3.85 2.79 17.32
C ALA A 161 -3.71 3.80 18.48
N LEU A 162 -3.26 5.02 18.19
CA LEU A 162 -3.20 6.11 19.18
C LEU A 162 -4.59 6.51 19.68
N ILE A 163 -5.56 6.63 18.77
CA ILE A 163 -6.95 6.94 19.12
C ILE A 163 -7.53 5.82 19.99
N LEU A 164 -7.36 4.55 19.58
CA LEU A 164 -7.83 3.39 20.32
C LEU A 164 -7.25 3.37 21.74
N TYR A 165 -5.95 3.58 21.90
CA TYR A 165 -5.33 3.65 23.22
C TYR A 165 -5.90 4.80 24.07
N GLN A 166 -6.08 5.99 23.50
CA GLN A 166 -6.58 7.16 24.23
C GLN A 166 -8.07 7.09 24.60
N GLN A 167 -8.88 6.41 23.79
CA GLN A 167 -10.33 6.28 23.99
C GLN A 167 -10.71 5.17 24.98
N ASN A 168 -9.73 4.46 25.55
CA ASN A 168 -9.95 3.47 26.61
C ASN A 168 -9.42 4.02 27.95
N PRO A 169 -10.23 4.74 28.75
CA PRO A 169 -9.80 5.35 30.01
C PRO A 169 -9.15 4.38 30.99
N HIS A 170 -9.67 3.15 31.08
CA HIS A 170 -9.10 2.11 31.95
C HIS A 170 -7.68 1.72 31.51
N VAL A 171 -7.40 1.72 30.21
CA VAL A 171 -6.09 1.41 29.64
C VAL A 171 -5.12 2.55 29.91
N ILE A 172 -5.42 3.74 29.41
CA ILE A 172 -4.50 4.87 29.51
C ILE A 172 -4.19 5.24 30.96
N ASN A 173 -5.12 5.04 31.90
CA ASN A 173 -4.87 5.34 33.31
C ASN A 173 -4.05 4.24 34.01
N SER A 174 -4.06 3.00 33.51
CA SER A 174 -3.34 1.88 34.12
C SER A 174 -1.95 1.63 33.52
N THR A 175 -1.61 2.25 32.38
CA THR A 175 -0.30 2.07 31.71
C THR A 175 0.57 3.33 31.77
N GLU A 176 1.88 3.18 31.74
CA GLU A 176 2.85 4.28 31.66
C GLU A 176 2.93 4.90 30.26
N GLY A 177 2.57 4.13 29.24
CA GLY A 177 2.66 4.56 27.86
C GLY A 177 2.16 3.53 26.87
N LEU A 178 2.48 3.76 25.60
CA LEU A 178 2.16 2.90 24.47
C LEU A 178 3.43 2.63 23.66
N VAL A 179 3.68 1.37 23.34
CA VAL A 179 4.67 0.98 22.31
C VAL A 179 3.90 0.54 21.06
N ILE A 180 4.20 1.15 19.92
CA ILE A 180 3.63 0.79 18.62
C ILE A 180 4.73 0.13 17.80
N PHE A 181 4.57 -1.17 17.54
CA PHE A 181 5.39 -1.93 16.61
C PHE A 181 4.79 -1.86 15.21
N SER A 182 5.57 -1.37 14.25
CA SER A 182 5.22 -1.34 12.83
C SER A 182 6.39 -1.85 12.01
N ASP A 183 6.13 -2.54 10.91
CA ASP A 183 7.18 -2.97 9.99
C ASP A 183 7.50 -1.93 8.89
N SER A 184 6.82 -0.79 8.91
CA SER A 184 6.99 0.31 7.96
C SER A 184 7.93 1.40 8.48
N LYS A 185 9.25 1.23 8.24
CA LYS A 185 10.25 2.30 8.51
C LYS A 185 9.84 3.63 7.89
N SER A 186 9.31 3.60 6.66
CA SER A 186 8.89 4.79 5.94
C SER A 186 7.76 5.55 6.64
N ALA A 187 6.80 4.85 7.27
CA ALA A 187 5.71 5.51 7.98
C ALA A 187 6.23 6.19 9.25
N ILE A 188 7.06 5.50 10.04
CA ILE A 188 7.67 6.07 11.26
C ILE A 188 8.51 7.30 10.93
N GLU A 189 9.34 7.22 9.89
CA GLU A 189 10.15 8.33 9.36
C GLU A 189 9.28 9.52 8.94
N ALA A 190 8.21 9.27 8.16
CA ALA A 190 7.31 10.32 7.70
C ALA A 190 6.53 10.98 8.84
N ILE A 191 6.23 10.25 9.92
CA ILE A 191 5.61 10.81 11.13
C ILE A 191 6.63 11.70 11.84
N ARG A 192 7.86 11.19 12.07
CA ARG A 192 8.94 11.94 12.72
C ARG A 192 9.19 13.30 12.05
N ASN A 193 9.13 13.32 10.72
CA ASN A 193 9.42 14.50 9.92
C ASN A 193 8.19 15.37 9.62
N GLY A 194 6.98 14.95 10.01
CA GLY A 194 5.74 15.67 9.71
C GLY A 194 5.47 15.80 8.20
N GLU A 195 5.86 14.82 7.40
CA GLU A 195 5.88 14.91 5.93
C GLU A 195 4.49 14.94 5.27
N THR A 196 3.46 14.53 6.00
CA THR A 196 2.08 14.42 5.48
C THR A 196 1.07 15.00 6.46
N ARG A 197 -0.14 15.31 5.97
CA ARG A 197 -1.26 15.72 6.83
C ARG A 197 -1.56 14.69 7.92
N ILE A 198 -1.56 13.40 7.58
CA ILE A 198 -1.81 12.33 8.54
C ILE A 198 -0.67 12.26 9.57
N SER A 199 0.58 12.49 9.15
CA SER A 199 1.72 12.65 10.06
C SER A 199 1.48 13.78 11.07
N CYS A 200 0.97 14.93 10.63
CA CYS A 200 0.63 16.04 11.51
C CYS A 200 -0.47 15.67 12.52
N ASP A 201 -1.54 15.01 12.07
CA ASP A 201 -2.60 14.51 12.96
C ASP A 201 -2.04 13.55 14.02
N ILE A 202 -1.12 12.67 13.62
CA ILE A 202 -0.43 11.75 14.53
C ILE A 202 0.43 12.52 15.52
N ILE A 203 1.20 13.52 15.08
CA ILE A 203 2.00 14.38 15.97
C ILE A 203 1.10 15.06 17.01
N THR A 204 -0.06 15.59 16.63
CA THR A 204 -1.03 16.17 17.57
C THR A 204 -1.54 15.14 18.58
N LEU A 205 -1.81 13.90 18.17
CA LEU A 205 -2.19 12.82 19.09
C LEU A 205 -1.05 12.46 20.06
N LEU A 206 0.21 12.48 19.60
CA LEU A 206 1.38 12.24 20.42
C LEU A 206 1.60 13.38 21.43
N GLU A 207 1.36 14.63 21.05
CA GLU A 207 1.35 15.78 21.97
C GLU A 207 0.28 15.65 23.06
N GLN A 208 -0.90 15.16 22.71
CA GLN A 208 -1.96 14.89 23.70
C GLN A 208 -1.54 13.80 24.69
N LEU A 209 -0.86 12.75 24.25
CA LEU A 209 -0.28 11.73 25.14
C LEU A 209 0.80 12.32 26.05
N HIS A 210 1.68 13.13 25.49
CA HIS A 210 2.71 13.83 26.26
C HIS A 210 2.10 14.69 27.37
N ASN A 211 1.06 15.47 27.05
CA ASN A 211 0.36 16.32 28.02
C ASN A 211 -0.34 15.50 29.13
N LYS A 212 -0.71 14.25 28.85
CA LYS A 212 -1.23 13.28 29.82
C LYS A 212 -0.10 12.53 30.58
N ARG A 213 1.15 12.94 30.42
CA ARG A 213 2.36 12.30 30.98
C ARG A 213 2.49 10.83 30.60
N LYS A 214 2.08 10.48 29.38
CA LYS A 214 2.23 9.14 28.82
C LYS A 214 3.37 9.15 27.81
N SER A 215 4.22 8.14 27.89
CA SER A 215 5.30 7.93 26.92
C SER A 215 4.76 7.20 25.69
N CYS A 216 5.37 7.44 24.53
CA CYS A 216 5.04 6.71 23.32
C CYS A 216 6.31 6.34 22.55
N ILE A 217 6.42 5.09 22.13
CA ILE A 217 7.54 4.60 21.32
C ILE A 217 6.96 4.06 20.02
N LEU A 218 7.35 4.64 18.90
CA LEU A 218 7.11 4.06 17.58
C LEU A 218 8.36 3.27 17.18
N GLN A 219 8.29 1.94 17.28
CA GLN A 219 9.40 1.04 17.06
C GLN A 219 9.22 0.27 15.76
N TRP A 220 10.23 0.33 14.90
CA TRP A 220 10.29 -0.53 13.73
C TRP A 220 10.61 -1.98 14.12
N ILE A 221 9.91 -2.94 13.48
CA ILE A 221 10.22 -4.38 13.56
C ILE A 221 10.29 -5.02 12.16
N PRO A 222 11.00 -6.13 11.98
CA PRO A 222 11.07 -6.79 10.67
C PRO A 222 9.73 -7.42 10.25
N ALA A 223 9.36 -7.21 8.98
CA ALA A 223 8.22 -7.84 8.32
C ALA A 223 8.53 -9.31 7.95
N HIS A 224 7.48 -10.14 7.86
CA HIS A 224 7.52 -11.49 7.26
C HIS A 224 8.56 -12.46 7.85
N VAL A 225 8.85 -12.31 9.14
CA VAL A 225 9.74 -13.21 9.88
C VAL A 225 8.99 -13.95 10.98
N ASN A 226 7.67 -14.12 10.88
CA ASN A 226 6.84 -14.86 11.83
C ASN A 226 6.89 -14.31 13.27
N ILE A 227 6.75 -12.99 13.41
CA ILE A 227 6.47 -12.32 14.69
C ILE A 227 4.95 -12.29 14.86
N GLU A 228 4.44 -13.01 15.86
CA GLU A 228 3.01 -13.30 15.99
C GLU A 228 2.11 -12.06 16.01
N GLY A 229 2.48 -11.02 16.77
CA GLY A 229 1.72 -9.77 16.80
C GLY A 229 1.66 -9.05 15.44
N ASN A 230 2.77 -9.07 14.68
CA ASN A 230 2.83 -8.48 13.34
C ASN A 230 2.01 -9.28 12.32
N GLU A 231 2.14 -10.61 12.34
CA GLU A 231 1.35 -11.48 11.46
C GLU A 231 -0.15 -11.37 11.75
N CYS A 232 -0.54 -11.17 13.02
CA CYS A 232 -1.92 -10.90 13.39
C CYS A 232 -2.40 -9.56 12.83
N ALA A 233 -1.64 -8.48 12.98
CA ALA A 233 -1.98 -7.18 12.40
C ALA A 233 -2.09 -7.24 10.87
N ASP A 234 -1.19 -7.98 10.20
CA ASP A 234 -1.23 -8.19 8.75
C ASP A 234 -2.47 -8.99 8.30
N SER A 235 -2.83 -10.06 9.01
CA SER A 235 -4.08 -10.79 8.76
C SER A 235 -5.30 -9.88 8.91
N LEU A 236 -5.36 -9.09 9.99
CA LEU A 236 -6.45 -8.14 10.22
C LEU A 236 -6.54 -7.10 9.09
N ALA A 237 -5.41 -6.59 8.62
CA ALA A 237 -5.34 -5.64 7.52
C ALA A 237 -5.87 -6.27 6.22
N LYS A 238 -5.44 -7.49 5.88
CA LYS A 238 -5.90 -8.24 4.70
C LYS A 238 -7.39 -8.57 4.77
N GLU A 239 -7.88 -8.99 5.93
CA GLU A 239 -9.31 -9.20 6.14
C GLU A 239 -10.10 -7.92 5.92
N ALA A 240 -9.66 -6.79 6.49
CA ALA A 240 -10.33 -5.49 6.32
C ALA A 240 -10.36 -5.02 4.86
N ARG A 241 -9.27 -5.30 4.16
CA ARG A 241 -9.05 -5.01 2.73
C ARG A 241 -10.02 -5.74 1.82
N ASP A 242 -10.38 -6.96 2.20
CA ASP A 242 -11.18 -7.88 1.40
C ASP A 242 -12.68 -7.81 1.75
N ILE A 243 -13.09 -6.93 2.67
CA ILE A 243 -14.51 -6.64 2.98
C ILE A 243 -15.17 -5.89 1.81
N GLU A 244 -16.36 -6.34 1.40
CA GLU A 244 -17.14 -5.71 0.33
C GLU A 244 -17.44 -4.23 0.59
N HIS A 245 -17.22 -3.41 -0.43
CA HIS A 245 -17.31 -1.96 -0.35
C HIS A 245 -18.77 -1.52 -0.35
N LYS A 246 -19.32 -1.16 0.80
CA LYS A 246 -20.46 -0.24 0.82
C LYS A 246 -19.93 1.12 0.38
N VAL A 247 -20.46 1.64 -0.73
CA VAL A 247 -20.10 2.94 -1.31
C VAL A 247 -20.45 4.04 -0.30
N HIS A 248 -19.54 4.31 0.63
CA HIS A 248 -19.58 5.50 1.44
C HIS A 248 -18.65 6.53 0.83
N HIS A 249 -19.15 7.76 0.65
CA HIS A 249 -18.37 8.91 0.21
C HIS A 249 -17.02 8.95 0.94
N HIS A 250 -15.96 8.62 0.21
CA HIS A 250 -14.63 8.50 0.78
C HIS A 250 -14.08 9.90 1.09
N GLN A 251 -13.65 10.11 2.34
CA GLN A 251 -12.66 11.15 2.65
C GLN A 251 -11.41 10.80 1.85
N ILE A 252 -10.97 11.71 0.98
CA ILE A 252 -9.78 11.50 0.16
C ILE A 252 -8.56 11.86 1.02
N ASP A 253 -8.20 10.95 1.91
CA ASP A 253 -7.05 11.12 2.81
C ASP A 253 -5.70 11.06 2.06
N ASP A 254 -5.73 10.52 0.83
CA ASP A 254 -4.55 10.28 0.00
C ASP A 254 -4.74 10.82 -1.43
N ALA A 255 -4.63 12.15 -1.57
CA ALA A 255 -4.66 12.81 -2.88
C ALA A 255 -3.62 12.21 -3.84
N ASN A 256 -2.49 11.74 -3.33
CA ASN A 256 -1.42 11.09 -4.06
C ASN A 256 -1.84 9.73 -4.60
N ALA A 257 -2.44 8.88 -3.78
CA ALA A 257 -2.98 7.61 -4.22
C ALA A 257 -4.15 7.82 -5.16
N VAL A 258 -5.01 8.82 -4.95
CA VAL A 258 -6.07 9.16 -5.91
C VAL A 258 -5.50 9.64 -7.23
N ALA A 259 -4.50 10.54 -7.22
CA ALA A 259 -3.84 10.98 -8.43
C ALA A 259 -3.13 9.83 -9.14
N LYS A 260 -2.38 8.98 -8.43
CA LYS A 260 -1.73 7.79 -9.01
C LYS A 260 -2.73 6.75 -9.48
N HIS A 261 -3.80 6.50 -8.74
CA HIS A 261 -4.88 5.59 -9.13
C HIS A 261 -5.62 6.13 -10.35
N ARG A 262 -5.86 7.45 -10.43
CA ARG A 262 -6.44 8.11 -11.60
C ARG A 262 -5.48 8.11 -12.77
N ILE A 263 -4.19 8.39 -12.60
CA ILE A 263 -3.19 8.28 -13.66
C ILE A 263 -3.15 6.83 -14.12
N MET A 264 -2.93 5.86 -13.23
CA MET A 264 -2.97 4.45 -13.58
C MET A 264 -4.28 4.08 -14.28
N ASN A 265 -5.45 4.49 -13.81
CA ASN A 265 -6.72 4.15 -14.45
C ASN A 265 -7.10 5.01 -15.67
N HIS A 266 -6.54 6.20 -15.87
CA HIS A 266 -6.66 7.00 -17.09
C HIS A 266 -5.71 6.47 -18.16
N THR A 267 -4.48 6.09 -17.78
CA THR A 267 -3.54 5.37 -18.62
C THR A 267 -3.98 3.90 -18.84
N PHE A 268 -4.84 3.36 -17.96
CA PHE A 268 -5.42 2.01 -18.02
C PHE A 268 -6.95 1.98 -18.03
N LYS A 269 -7.64 2.90 -18.74
CA LYS A 269 -8.78 2.40 -19.53
C LYS A 269 -8.13 1.59 -20.63
N LYS A 270 -7.68 0.37 -20.27
CA LYS A 270 -7.07 -0.60 -21.18
C LYS A 270 -8.09 -0.68 -22.30
N PRO A 271 -7.78 -0.18 -23.51
CA PRO A 271 -8.77 -0.18 -24.55
C PRO A 271 -9.18 -1.64 -24.69
N LEU A 272 -10.46 -1.94 -24.55
CA LEU A 272 -10.91 -3.27 -24.90
C LEU A 272 -10.40 -3.54 -26.31
N VAL A 273 -10.06 -4.78 -26.62
CA VAL A 273 -9.56 -5.11 -27.96
C VAL A 273 -10.55 -4.65 -29.06
N THR A 274 -11.83 -4.51 -28.69
CA THR A 274 -12.95 -3.98 -29.48
C THR A 274 -12.96 -2.45 -29.65
N GLU A 275 -12.21 -1.70 -28.85
CA GLU A 275 -12.11 -0.23 -28.94
C GLU A 275 -11.08 0.23 -29.98
N PHE A 276 -10.21 -0.67 -30.47
CA PHE A 276 -9.29 -0.35 -31.56
C PHE A 276 -10.01 -0.45 -32.91
N ASP A 277 -10.12 0.68 -33.62
CA ASP A 277 -10.55 0.71 -35.02
C ASP A 277 -9.44 0.19 -35.94
N CYS A 278 -9.28 -1.13 -35.99
CA CYS A 278 -8.30 -1.78 -36.83
C CYS A 278 -8.77 -3.19 -37.26
N PRO A 279 -8.16 -3.76 -38.33
CA PRO A 279 -8.55 -5.08 -38.84
C PRO A 279 -8.52 -6.17 -37.76
N ARG A 280 -9.43 -7.16 -37.89
CA ARG A 280 -9.58 -8.28 -36.95
C ARG A 280 -8.29 -9.06 -36.67
N ILE A 281 -7.38 -9.12 -37.64
CA ILE A 281 -6.07 -9.77 -37.48
C ILE A 281 -5.19 -9.02 -36.48
N ILE A 282 -5.25 -7.69 -36.44
CA ILE A 282 -4.51 -6.86 -35.48
C ILE A 282 -5.12 -6.99 -34.10
N THR A 283 -6.45 -6.85 -33.97
CA THR A 283 -7.14 -6.96 -32.68
C THR A 283 -6.96 -8.35 -32.05
N SER A 284 -7.08 -9.43 -32.84
CA SER A 284 -6.81 -10.79 -32.34
C SER A 284 -5.35 -11.00 -31.92
N THR A 285 -4.38 -10.41 -32.64
CA THR A 285 -2.97 -10.46 -32.25
C THR A 285 -2.73 -9.72 -30.93
N ILE A 286 -3.31 -8.52 -30.73
CA ILE A 286 -3.25 -7.79 -29.46
C ILE A 286 -3.82 -8.65 -28.33
N ALA A 287 -4.97 -9.29 -28.54
CA ALA A 287 -5.58 -10.17 -27.55
C ALA A 287 -4.67 -11.35 -27.17
N ARG A 288 -4.06 -12.02 -28.16
CA ARG A 288 -3.13 -13.13 -27.93
C ARG A 288 -1.88 -12.70 -27.18
N LEU A 289 -1.31 -11.54 -27.51
CA LEU A 289 -0.15 -10.98 -26.82
C LEU A 289 -0.47 -10.58 -25.36
N ARG A 290 -1.64 -9.96 -25.13
CA ARG A 290 -2.07 -9.57 -23.78
C ARG A 290 -2.43 -10.76 -22.88
N THR A 291 -3.06 -11.79 -23.45
CA THR A 291 -3.51 -12.98 -22.72
C THR A 291 -2.46 -14.08 -22.68
N GLU A 292 -1.38 -13.95 -23.44
CA GLU A 292 -0.30 -14.92 -23.57
C GLU A 292 -0.74 -16.27 -24.18
N HIS A 293 -1.89 -16.29 -24.87
CA HIS A 293 -2.40 -17.47 -25.58
C HIS A 293 -2.02 -17.39 -27.05
N LEU A 294 -0.76 -17.72 -27.34
CA LEU A 294 -0.19 -17.67 -28.69
C LEU A 294 -0.55 -18.93 -29.49
N LYS A 295 -0.67 -18.81 -30.82
CA LYS A 295 -0.95 -19.96 -31.69
C LYS A 295 0.19 -20.99 -31.61
N GLY A 296 -0.17 -22.26 -31.43
CA GLY A 296 0.80 -23.36 -31.32
C GLY A 296 1.38 -23.56 -29.92
N MET A 297 0.98 -22.77 -28.93
CA MET A 297 1.30 -23.02 -27.53
C MET A 297 0.62 -24.32 -27.04
N LYS A 298 1.31 -25.09 -26.20
CA LYS A 298 0.74 -26.24 -25.50
C LYS A 298 0.78 -26.00 -24.00
N ILE A 299 -0.27 -26.43 -23.30
CA ILE A 299 -0.34 -26.44 -21.84
C ILE A 299 -0.16 -27.88 -21.38
N HIS A 300 0.83 -28.12 -20.55
CA HIS A 300 1.13 -29.45 -20.00
C HIS A 300 0.29 -29.71 -18.72
N PRO A 301 0.15 -30.98 -18.29
CA PRO A 301 -0.61 -31.34 -17.09
C PRO A 301 -0.14 -30.64 -15.80
N ASP A 302 1.14 -30.29 -15.72
CA ASP A 302 1.76 -29.53 -14.64
C ASP A 302 1.51 -28.01 -14.72
N LYS A 303 0.66 -27.57 -15.66
CA LYS A 303 0.34 -26.17 -15.98
C LYS A 303 1.48 -25.37 -16.60
N THR A 304 2.60 -26.00 -16.96
CA THR A 304 3.66 -25.33 -17.72
C THR A 304 3.22 -25.11 -19.17
N ARG A 305 3.77 -24.06 -19.81
CA ARG A 305 3.47 -23.69 -21.19
C ARG A 305 4.71 -23.90 -22.05
N SER A 306 4.54 -24.54 -23.20
CA SER A 306 5.57 -24.64 -24.23
C SER A 306 5.12 -23.90 -25.48
N TYR A 307 6.08 -23.28 -26.18
CA TYR A 307 5.84 -22.49 -27.38
C TYR A 307 6.68 -23.02 -28.55
N VAL A 308 6.27 -22.67 -29.76
CA VAL A 308 7.04 -22.99 -30.97
C VAL A 308 8.40 -22.25 -30.96
N GLN A 309 9.41 -22.80 -31.62
CA GLN A 309 10.73 -22.18 -31.71
C GLN A 309 10.71 -20.92 -32.57
N CYS A 310 11.50 -19.92 -32.20
CA CYS A 310 11.64 -18.69 -32.97
C CYS A 310 12.46 -18.93 -34.22
N LYS A 311 11.88 -18.66 -35.40
CA LYS A 311 12.59 -18.74 -36.69
C LYS A 311 13.73 -17.73 -36.83
N HIS A 312 13.77 -16.70 -36.00
CA HIS A 312 14.80 -15.64 -36.01
C HIS A 312 15.79 -15.74 -34.85
N CYS A 313 15.47 -16.52 -33.81
CA CYS A 313 16.30 -16.73 -32.63
C CYS A 313 16.27 -18.24 -32.31
N PRO A 314 17.06 -19.06 -33.03
CA PRO A 314 16.90 -20.51 -33.08
C PRO A 314 16.93 -21.23 -31.72
N ASP A 315 17.61 -20.63 -30.73
CA ASP A 315 17.78 -21.17 -29.39
C ASP A 315 16.64 -20.79 -28.42
N LEU A 316 15.67 -19.98 -28.87
CA LEU A 316 14.62 -19.40 -28.03
C LEU A 316 13.22 -19.78 -28.50
N GLN A 317 12.38 -20.20 -27.55
CA GLN A 317 10.95 -20.37 -27.78
C GLN A 317 10.27 -19.01 -27.98
N LEU A 318 9.25 -18.95 -28.85
CA LEU A 318 8.37 -17.78 -29.05
C LEU A 318 7.40 -17.58 -27.87
N THR A 319 7.97 -17.38 -26.70
CA THR A 319 7.21 -16.94 -25.53
C THR A 319 6.69 -15.51 -25.75
N PRO A 320 5.64 -15.08 -25.02
CA PRO A 320 5.14 -13.71 -25.09
C PRO A 320 6.22 -12.66 -24.80
N ASN A 321 7.14 -12.94 -23.87
CA ASN A 321 8.28 -12.05 -23.60
C ASN A 321 9.24 -12.03 -24.79
N HIS A 322 9.61 -13.21 -25.31
CA HIS A 322 10.55 -13.30 -26.42
C HIS A 322 10.02 -12.61 -27.69
N ILE A 323 8.72 -12.69 -27.99
CA ILE A 323 8.14 -11.98 -29.16
C ILE A 323 8.34 -10.47 -29.05
N LEU A 324 8.14 -9.90 -27.85
CA LEU A 324 8.29 -8.47 -27.63
C LEU A 324 9.76 -8.04 -27.59
N GLU A 325 10.66 -8.94 -27.21
CA GLU A 325 12.11 -8.69 -27.14
C GLU A 325 12.86 -9.14 -28.40
N CYS A 326 12.17 -9.76 -29.37
CA CYS A 326 12.79 -10.32 -30.56
C CYS A 326 13.49 -9.21 -31.36
N PRO A 327 14.80 -9.35 -31.67
CA PRO A 327 15.55 -8.34 -32.43
C PRO A 327 14.92 -7.98 -33.77
N THR A 328 14.27 -8.94 -34.43
CA THR A 328 13.57 -8.72 -35.71
C THR A 328 12.32 -7.85 -35.52
N VAL A 329 11.55 -8.08 -34.46
CA VAL A 329 10.39 -7.23 -34.09
C VAL A 329 10.85 -5.83 -33.71
N ALA A 330 11.88 -5.72 -32.88
CA ALA A 330 12.47 -4.43 -32.50
C ALA A 330 12.94 -3.63 -33.73
N THR A 331 13.64 -4.29 -34.66
CA THR A 331 14.06 -3.68 -35.94
C THR A 331 12.87 -3.20 -36.77
N LYS A 332 11.76 -3.96 -36.78
CA LYS A 332 10.56 -3.58 -37.52
C LYS A 332 9.88 -2.36 -36.89
N LEU A 333 9.79 -2.31 -35.57
CA LEU A 333 9.25 -1.17 -34.82
C LEU A 333 10.05 0.10 -35.08
N LEU A 334 11.39 0.01 -35.05
CA LEU A 334 12.28 1.13 -35.37
C LEU A 334 12.04 1.65 -36.80
N LYS A 335 11.92 0.75 -37.79
CA LYS A 335 11.60 1.13 -39.19
C LYS A 335 10.21 1.76 -39.33
N MET A 336 9.29 1.49 -38.41
CA MET A 336 7.96 2.11 -38.33
C MET A 336 7.97 3.44 -37.57
N GLY A 337 9.14 3.93 -37.16
CA GLY A 337 9.30 5.17 -36.40
C GLY A 337 8.88 5.04 -34.93
N MET A 338 8.77 3.81 -34.41
CA MET A 338 8.53 3.58 -32.98
C MET A 338 9.86 3.42 -32.25
N VAL A 339 10.16 4.39 -31.38
CA VAL A 339 11.23 4.31 -30.40
C VAL A 339 10.57 4.19 -29.03
N PRO A 340 10.67 3.06 -28.32
CA PRO A 340 10.09 2.94 -26.98
C PRO A 340 10.79 3.93 -26.04
N LEU A 341 10.09 4.99 -25.67
CA LEU A 341 10.55 5.97 -24.69
C LEU A 341 10.23 5.41 -23.30
N ARG A 342 11.27 4.97 -22.57
CA ARG A 342 11.26 4.55 -21.15
C ARG A 342 10.36 3.36 -20.75
N ASP A 343 9.28 3.06 -21.47
CA ASP A 343 8.31 2.01 -21.15
C ASP A 343 8.61 0.68 -21.88
N SER A 344 8.24 -0.45 -21.27
CA SER A 344 8.37 -1.76 -21.91
C SER A 344 7.32 -1.95 -23.01
N LEU A 345 7.65 -2.70 -24.09
CA LEU A 345 6.68 -3.01 -25.15
C LEU A 345 5.44 -3.75 -24.62
N ARG A 346 5.58 -4.47 -23.50
CA ARG A 346 4.49 -5.15 -22.80
C ARG A 346 3.49 -4.17 -22.19
N GLU A 347 3.94 -3.04 -21.67
CA GLU A 347 3.06 -1.97 -21.18
C GLU A 347 2.38 -1.24 -22.34
N LEU A 348 3.12 -1.01 -23.43
CA LEU A 348 2.60 -0.37 -24.63
C LEU A 348 1.52 -1.19 -25.37
N LEU A 349 1.40 -2.49 -25.10
CA LEU A 349 0.24 -3.29 -25.56
C LEU A 349 -1.08 -2.81 -24.98
N TYR A 350 -1.07 -2.03 -23.90
CA TYR A 350 -2.27 -1.47 -23.26
C TYR A 350 -2.54 -0.02 -23.61
N SER A 351 -1.78 0.57 -24.54
CA SER A 351 -1.91 1.96 -24.98
C SER A 351 -2.41 2.06 -26.43
N PRO A 352 -2.64 3.28 -26.97
CA PRO A 352 -2.94 3.50 -28.38
C PRO A 352 -1.88 2.97 -29.36
N HIS A 353 -0.69 2.60 -28.88
CA HIS A 353 0.39 2.03 -29.69
C HIS A 353 0.24 0.52 -29.97
N ALA A 354 -0.68 -0.17 -29.28
CA ALA A 354 -0.88 -1.62 -29.41
C ALA A 354 -1.08 -2.11 -30.86
N PRO A 355 -1.86 -1.42 -31.73
CA PRO A 355 -2.01 -1.83 -33.14
C PRO A 355 -0.70 -1.88 -33.91
N ARG A 356 0.21 -0.91 -33.68
CA ARG A 356 1.51 -0.86 -34.37
C ARG A 356 2.44 -1.97 -33.90
N ILE A 357 2.39 -2.31 -32.60
CA ILE A 357 3.12 -3.46 -32.03
C ILE A 357 2.62 -4.75 -32.66
N ALA A 358 1.30 -4.97 -32.68
CA ALA A 358 0.70 -6.14 -33.30
C ALA A 358 1.03 -6.22 -34.80
N GLU A 359 1.03 -5.11 -35.53
CA GLU A 359 1.41 -5.08 -36.95
C GLU A 359 2.87 -5.50 -37.17
N ALA A 360 3.80 -5.02 -36.33
CA ALA A 360 5.19 -5.42 -36.39
C ALA A 360 5.36 -6.93 -36.13
N VAL A 361 4.61 -7.47 -35.16
CA VAL A 361 4.59 -8.90 -34.82
C VAL A 361 4.03 -9.72 -36.00
N ILE A 362 2.90 -9.33 -36.57
CA ILE A 362 2.28 -9.99 -37.74
C ILE A 362 3.24 -10.01 -38.94
N LYS A 363 3.96 -8.91 -39.20
CA LYS A 363 4.93 -8.82 -40.30
C LYS A 363 6.19 -9.66 -40.06
N THR A 364 6.46 -10.04 -38.81
CA THR A 364 7.67 -10.79 -38.43
C THR A 364 7.41 -12.29 -38.35
N PHE A 365 6.19 -12.67 -37.95
CA PHE A 365 5.80 -14.04 -37.72
C PHE A 365 4.47 -14.34 -38.40
N ASP A 366 4.45 -15.36 -39.25
CA ASP A 366 3.28 -15.75 -40.02
C ASP A 366 2.23 -16.40 -39.09
N GLY A 367 1.26 -15.61 -38.64
CA GLY A 367 0.07 -16.09 -37.93
C GLY A 367 0.28 -16.45 -36.45
N ILE A 368 0.69 -15.48 -35.63
CA ILE A 368 0.72 -15.56 -34.15
C ILE A 368 -0.66 -15.59 -33.52
#